data_AF-A0A8S2LWI9-F1
#
_entry.id   AF-A0A8S2LWI9-F1
#
_cell.length_a   1.000
_cell.length_b   1.000
_cell.length_c   1.000
_cell.angle_alpha   90.00
_cell.angle_beta   90.00
_cell.angle_gamma   90.00
#
_symmetry.space_group_name_H-M   'P 1'
#
loop_
_entity.id
_entity.type
_entity.pdbx_description
1 polymer ?
#
loop_
_entity_poly.entity_id
_entity_poly.type
_entity_poly.pdbx_seq_one_letter_code
_entity_poly.pdbx_strand_id
1 'polypeptide(L)'
;MFLVFRARLQTLRCRLNEAIRTYEYAIRSQSDWKNLHHIAFWEILWCHVFQRQWKEAAVMARTLLEENNWSKATSCFLLATFQFEDNNSVATDEIIQLYKRVPDLKIRLAGKSIPLEKYAIKQCEHFLEQKWLFLPAL
;
A
#
# COMPACT_ATOMS: atom_id res chain seq x y z
N MET A 1 5.78 14.85 13.80
CA MET A 1 5.95 13.50 14.38
C MET A 1 4.86 13.13 15.42
N PHE A 2 4.59 13.96 16.43
CA PHE A 2 3.51 13.71 17.43
C PHE A 2 2.15 13.35 16.82
N LEU A 3 1.72 14.08 15.77
CA LEU A 3 0.43 13.86 15.11
C LEU A 3 0.31 12.46 14.47
N VAL A 4 1.38 11.93 13.89
CA VAL A 4 1.41 10.58 13.28
C VAL A 4 1.21 9.51 14.35
N PHE A 5 1.83 9.66 15.53
CA PHE A 5 1.62 8.73 16.65
C PHE A 5 0.20 8.80 17.21
N ARG A 6 -0.36 10.01 17.34
CA ARG A 6 -1.76 10.19 17.74
C ARG A 6 -2.71 9.50 16.75
N ALA A 7 -2.49 9.70 15.46
CA ALA A 7 -3.29 9.08 14.41
C ALA A 7 -3.19 7.55 14.47
N ARG A 8 -1.99 7.00 14.69
CA ARG A 8 -1.80 5.54 14.88
C ARG A 8 -2.59 5.01 16.07
N LEU A 9 -2.63 5.73 17.19
CA LEU A 9 -3.44 5.36 18.35
C LEU A 9 -4.94 5.37 18.03
N GLN A 10 -5.41 6.33 17.22
CA GLN A 10 -6.79 6.36 16.74
C GLN A 10 -7.10 5.14 15.84
N THR A 11 -6.20 4.77 14.93
CA THR A 11 -6.32 3.56 14.10
C THR A 11 -6.44 2.31 14.96
N LEU A 12 -5.56 2.15 15.97
CA LEU A 12 -5.59 1.02 16.91
C LEU A 12 -6.87 0.96 17.76
N ARG A 13 -7.57 2.08 17.93
CA ARG A 13 -8.87 2.19 18.60
C ARG A 13 -10.06 2.10 17.63
N CYS A 14 -9.82 1.68 16.38
CA CYS A 14 -10.81 1.59 15.32
C CYS A 14 -11.51 2.94 14.98
N ARG A 15 -10.88 4.08 15.30
CA ARG A 15 -11.38 5.42 14.96
C ARG A 15 -10.81 5.88 13.62
N LEU A 16 -11.09 5.12 12.56
CA LEU A 16 -10.39 5.23 11.27
C LEU A 16 -10.56 6.61 10.61
N ASN A 17 -11.78 7.14 10.56
CA ASN A 17 -12.03 8.48 10.00
C ASN A 17 -11.35 9.61 10.80
N GLU A 18 -11.22 9.45 12.12
CA GLU A 18 -10.48 10.40 12.95
C GLU A 18 -8.97 10.30 12.70
N ALA A 19 -8.47 9.07 12.53
CA ALA A 19 -7.08 8.80 12.19
C ALA A 19 -6.69 9.42 10.85
N ILE A 20 -7.50 9.20 9.80
CA ILE A 20 -7.27 9.76 8.46
C ILE A 20 -7.15 11.29 8.54
N ARG A 21 -8.11 11.98 9.16
CA ARG A 21 -8.06 13.45 9.34
C ARG A 21 -6.81 13.89 10.08
N THR A 22 -6.38 13.14 11.09
CA THR A 22 -5.19 13.47 11.88
C THR A 22 -3.89 13.24 11.09
N TYR A 23 -3.82 12.19 10.27
CA TYR A 23 -2.70 11.96 9.35
C TYR A 23 -2.62 13.05 8.26
N GLU A 24 -3.75 13.41 7.64
CA GLU A 24 -3.79 14.52 6.66
C GLU A 24 -3.35 15.84 7.28
N TYR A 25 -3.78 16.12 8.51
CA TYR A 25 -3.32 17.30 9.24
C TYR A 25 -1.82 17.24 9.51
N ALA A 26 -1.27 16.06 9.85
CA ALA A 26 0.16 15.88 10.02
C ALA A 26 0.94 16.18 8.73
N ILE A 27 0.44 15.73 7.58
CA ILE A 27 1.04 16.01 6.26
C ILE A 27 0.99 17.51 5.94
N ARG A 28 -0.14 18.20 6.21
CA ARG A 28 -0.28 19.64 5.93
C ARG A 28 0.54 20.51 6.88
N SER A 29 0.85 20.02 8.07
CA SER A 29 1.52 20.81 9.12
C SER A 29 3.02 21.06 8.88
N GLN A 30 3.64 20.38 7.91
CA GLN A 30 5.07 20.49 7.63
C GLN A 30 5.39 20.02 6.22
N SER A 31 6.44 20.53 5.59
CA SER A 31 6.87 20.14 4.24
C SER A 31 8.30 19.59 4.16
N ASP A 32 9.05 19.68 5.25
CA ASP A 32 10.50 19.47 5.23
C ASP A 32 10.86 17.98 5.23
N TRP A 33 10.06 17.17 5.92
CA TRP A 33 10.33 15.74 6.07
C TRP A 33 9.37 14.88 5.24
N LYS A 34 9.74 14.68 3.96
CA LYS A 34 8.94 13.88 2.99
C LYS A 34 8.71 12.43 3.42
N ASN A 35 9.69 11.79 4.06
CA ASN A 35 9.53 10.40 4.52
C ASN A 35 8.40 10.27 5.57
N LEU A 36 8.16 11.31 6.37
CA LEU A 36 7.02 11.30 7.30
C LEU A 36 5.68 11.31 6.56
N HIS A 37 5.60 11.99 5.41
CA HIS A 37 4.40 11.96 4.56
C HIS A 37 4.17 10.58 4.00
N HIS A 38 5.22 9.90 3.54
CA HIS A 38 5.11 8.54 3.06
C HIS A 38 4.68 7.55 4.15
N ILE A 39 5.15 7.73 5.38
CA ILE A 39 4.64 6.96 6.53
C ILE A 39 3.15 7.25 6.75
N ALA A 40 2.73 8.52 6.70
CA ALA A 40 1.33 8.87 6.86
C ALA A 40 0.44 8.32 5.73
N PHE A 41 0.88 8.36 4.47
CA PHE A 41 0.19 7.75 3.33
C PHE A 41 0.05 6.24 3.50
N TRP A 42 1.10 5.56 3.96
CA TRP A 42 1.06 4.13 4.27
C TRP A 42 0.00 3.80 5.32
N GLU A 43 -0.09 4.61 6.38
CA GLU A 43 -1.08 4.40 7.43
C GLU A 43 -2.52 4.75 6.99
N ILE A 44 -2.71 5.83 6.22
CA ILE A 44 -4.00 6.21 5.64
C ILE A 44 -4.51 5.10 4.70
N LEU A 45 -3.62 4.55 3.86
CA LEU A 45 -3.93 3.43 2.98
C LEU A 45 -4.58 2.27 3.74
N TRP A 46 -4.02 1.84 4.87
CA TRP A 46 -4.62 0.78 5.67
C TRP A 46 -5.95 1.18 6.32
N CYS A 47 -6.12 2.45 6.71
CA CYS A 47 -7.40 2.94 7.20
C CYS A 47 -8.51 2.84 6.13
N HIS A 48 -8.19 3.07 4.86
CA HIS A 48 -9.11 2.88 3.75
C HIS A 48 -9.37 1.39 3.48
N VAL A 49 -8.34 0.55 3.50
CA VAL A 49 -8.46 -0.91 3.35
C VAL A 49 -9.40 -1.51 4.39
N PHE A 50 -9.26 -1.14 5.67
CA PHE A 50 -10.15 -1.62 6.74
C PHE A 50 -11.61 -1.18 6.56
N GLN A 51 -11.86 -0.14 5.76
CA GLN A 51 -13.19 0.35 5.40
C GLN A 51 -13.68 -0.16 4.03
N ARG A 52 -12.89 -1.00 3.34
CA ARG A 52 -13.12 -1.45 1.95
C ARG A 52 -13.24 -0.30 0.94
N GLN A 53 -12.52 0.79 1.20
CA GLN A 53 -12.39 1.95 0.32
C GLN A 53 -11.20 1.73 -0.61
N TRP A 54 -11.35 0.80 -1.55
CA TRP A 54 -10.25 0.30 -2.39
C TRP A 54 -9.67 1.37 -3.31
N LYS A 55 -10.53 2.17 -3.93
CA LYS A 55 -10.13 3.29 -4.78
C LYS A 55 -9.22 4.28 -4.05
N GLU A 56 -9.59 4.70 -2.84
CA GLU A 56 -8.82 5.63 -2.03
C GLU A 56 -7.48 5.01 -1.60
N ALA A 57 -7.49 3.73 -1.20
CA ALA A 57 -6.26 2.99 -0.90
C ALA A 57 -5.32 2.90 -2.11
N ALA A 58 -5.87 2.69 -3.31
CA ALA A 58 -5.11 2.64 -4.57
C ALA A 58 -4.45 3.99 -4.89
N VAL A 59 -5.12 5.13 -4.62
CA VAL A 59 -4.51 6.46 -4.79
C VAL A 59 -3.27 6.60 -3.91
N MET A 60 -3.37 6.24 -2.63
CA MET A 60 -2.21 6.29 -1.70
C MET A 60 -1.09 5.34 -2.15
N ALA A 61 -1.43 4.12 -2.59
CA ALA A 61 -0.45 3.14 -3.08
C ALA A 61 0.29 3.64 -4.34
N ARG A 62 -0.41 4.35 -5.23
CA ARG A 62 0.18 4.99 -6.42
C ARG A 62 1.17 6.08 -6.04
N THR A 63 0.79 6.99 -5.14
CA THR A 63 1.72 8.03 -4.63
C THR A 63 2.96 7.40 -4.00
N LEU A 64 2.80 6.34 -3.22
CA LEU A 64 3.94 5.60 -2.65
C LEU A 64 4.81 4.94 -3.74
N LEU A 65 4.22 4.34 -4.76
CA LEU A 65 4.99 3.74 -5.86
C LEU A 65 5.82 4.79 -6.63
N GLU A 66 5.27 5.98 -6.83
CA GLU A 66 5.91 7.07 -7.57
C GLU A 66 7.00 7.77 -6.74
N GLU A 67 6.75 8.04 -5.46
CA GLU A 67 7.60 8.89 -4.65
C GLU A 67 8.50 8.14 -3.64
N ASN A 68 8.09 6.96 -3.17
CA ASN A 68 8.77 6.25 -2.09
C ASN A 68 9.74 5.18 -2.63
N ASN A 69 11.01 5.27 -2.23
CA ASN A 69 12.06 4.34 -2.66
C ASN A 69 12.29 3.15 -1.69
N TRP A 70 11.53 3.04 -0.60
CA TRP A 70 11.73 2.00 0.40
C TRP A 70 11.33 0.60 -0.10
N SER A 71 10.21 0.50 -0.81
CA SER A 71 9.81 -0.74 -1.49
C SER A 71 8.80 -0.46 -2.62
N LYS A 72 9.32 -0.29 -3.84
CA LYS A 72 8.48 -0.11 -5.04
C LYS A 72 7.72 -1.38 -5.39
N ALA A 73 8.32 -2.55 -5.19
CA ALA A 73 7.64 -3.83 -5.40
C ALA A 73 6.40 -3.96 -4.52
N THR A 74 6.50 -3.62 -3.23
CA THR A 74 5.34 -3.65 -2.31
C THR A 74 4.26 -2.68 -2.74
N SER A 75 4.63 -1.43 -3.07
CA SER A 75 3.65 -0.40 -3.46
C SER A 75 2.94 -0.76 -4.77
N CYS A 76 3.66 -1.34 -5.74
CA CYS A 76 3.10 -1.84 -7.00
C CYS A 76 2.15 -3.01 -6.78
N PHE A 77 2.51 -3.97 -5.93
CA PHE A 77 1.65 -5.09 -5.56
C PHE A 77 0.36 -4.63 -4.89
N LEU A 78 0.44 -3.71 -3.93
CA LEU A 78 -0.73 -3.15 -3.24
C LEU A 78 -1.62 -2.37 -4.21
N LEU A 79 -1.04 -1.55 -5.10
CA LEU A 79 -1.80 -0.84 -6.12
C LEU A 79 -2.60 -1.80 -7.01
N ALA A 80 -1.95 -2.84 -7.54
CA ALA A 80 -2.61 -3.85 -8.38
C ALA A 80 -3.75 -4.54 -7.62
N THR A 81 -3.52 -4.86 -6.35
CA THR A 81 -4.47 -5.54 -5.48
C THR A 81 -5.69 -4.69 -5.17
N PHE A 82 -5.50 -3.41 -4.84
CA PHE A 82 -6.63 -2.53 -4.57
C PHE A 82 -7.42 -2.21 -5.84
N GLN A 83 -6.77 -2.08 -7.01
CA GLN A 83 -7.48 -1.95 -8.28
C GLN A 83 -8.27 -3.22 -8.63
N PHE A 84 -7.73 -4.40 -8.32
CA PHE A 84 -8.43 -5.67 -8.49
C PHE A 84 -9.69 -5.75 -7.61
N GLU A 85 -9.59 -5.41 -6.33
CA GLU A 85 -10.74 -5.40 -5.42
C GLU A 85 -11.77 -4.32 -5.79
N ASP A 86 -11.33 -3.12 -6.18
CA ASP A 86 -12.23 -2.05 -6.66
C ASP A 86 -12.98 -2.46 -7.94
N ASN A 87 -12.36 -3.30 -8.77
CA ASN A 87 -12.95 -3.85 -9.99
C ASN A 87 -13.70 -5.17 -9.75
N ASN A 88 -14.29 -5.37 -8.56
CA ASN A 88 -15.05 -6.56 -8.18
C ASN A 88 -14.29 -7.88 -8.41
N SER A 89 -12.99 -7.88 -8.12
CA SER A 89 -12.12 -9.04 -8.30
C SER A 89 -12.04 -9.52 -9.76
N VAL A 90 -12.18 -8.61 -10.73
CA VAL A 90 -11.98 -8.89 -12.16
C VAL A 90 -10.63 -8.32 -12.60
N ALA A 91 -9.77 -9.18 -13.13
CA ALA A 91 -8.44 -8.81 -13.61
C ALA A 91 -8.50 -8.12 -14.98
N THR A 92 -8.25 -6.82 -15.02
CA THR A 92 -8.01 -6.09 -16.28
C THR A 92 -6.57 -6.30 -16.76
N ASP A 93 -6.31 -6.00 -18.03
CA ASP A 93 -4.96 -6.03 -18.58
C ASP A 93 -4.00 -5.12 -17.79
N GLU A 94 -4.46 -3.94 -17.35
CA GLU A 94 -3.67 -3.02 -16.54
C GLU A 94 -3.24 -3.64 -15.20
N ILE A 95 -4.17 -4.29 -14.49
CA ILE A 95 -3.89 -4.99 -13.23
C ILE A 95 -2.89 -6.12 -13.45
N ILE A 96 -3.08 -6.90 -14.51
CA ILE A 96 -2.17 -8.00 -14.89
C ILE A 96 -0.76 -7.45 -15.17
N GLN A 97 -0.64 -6.32 -15.88
CA GLN A 97 0.65 -5.69 -16.13
C GLN A 97 1.32 -5.19 -14.84
N LEU A 98 0.54 -4.64 -13.90
CA LEU A 98 1.08 -4.25 -12.59
C LEU A 98 1.61 -5.46 -11.82
N TYR A 99 0.90 -6.58 -11.79
CA TYR A 99 1.38 -7.80 -11.15
C TYR A 99 2.65 -8.35 -11.81
N LYS A 100 2.72 -8.35 -13.15
CA LYS A 100 3.91 -8.76 -13.89
C LYS A 100 5.13 -7.88 -13.62
N ARG A 101 4.93 -6.61 -13.27
CA ARG A 101 5.99 -5.64 -12.98
C ARG A 101 6.58 -5.79 -11.57
N VAL A 102 5.88 -6.39 -10.62
CA VAL A 102 6.33 -6.50 -9.21
C VAL A 102 7.71 -7.16 -9.06
N PRO A 103 8.03 -8.30 -9.74
CA PRO A 103 9.34 -8.93 -9.65
C PRO A 103 10.50 -8.03 -10.09
N ASP A 104 10.26 -7.18 -11.10
CA ASP A 104 11.29 -6.28 -11.66
C ASP A 104 11.61 -5.10 -10.72
N LEU A 105 10.70 -4.78 -9.79
CA LEU A 105 10.85 -3.70 -8.82
C LEU A 105 11.53 -4.13 -7.52
N LYS A 106 11.91 -5.40 -7.42
CA LYS A 106 12.54 -5.98 -6.23
C LYS A 106 13.91 -5.36 -5.97
N ILE A 107 14.18 -5.03 -4.72
CA ILE A 107 15.50 -4.57 -4.28
C ILE A 107 16.17 -5.59 -3.35
N ARG A 108 17.50 -5.46 -3.25
CA ARG A 108 18.29 -6.17 -2.24
C ARG A 108 18.86 -5.15 -1.26
N LEU A 109 18.56 -5.34 0.02
CA LEU A 109 19.14 -4.56 1.10
C LEU A 109 20.24 -5.39 1.76
N ALA A 110 21.48 -4.90 1.73
CA ALA A 110 22.66 -5.63 2.23
C ALA A 110 22.77 -7.06 1.66
N GLY A 111 22.52 -7.23 0.36
CA GLY A 111 22.58 -8.52 -0.34
C GLY A 111 21.39 -9.46 -0.08
N LYS A 112 20.51 -9.16 0.89
CA LYS A 112 19.31 -9.93 1.19
C LYS A 112 18.08 -9.29 0.53
N SER A 113 17.14 -10.11 0.06
CA SER A 113 15.85 -9.57 -0.39
C SER A 113 14.95 -9.29 0.81
N ILE A 114 14.17 -8.22 0.71
CA ILE A 114 13.21 -7.81 1.74
C ILE A 114 12.11 -8.88 1.84
N PRO A 115 11.77 -9.38 3.04
CA PRO A 115 10.76 -10.44 3.21
C PRO A 115 9.40 -10.08 2.61
N LEU A 116 8.96 -8.83 2.77
CA LEU A 116 7.69 -8.36 2.24
C LEU A 116 7.64 -8.38 0.71
N GLU A 117 8.74 -8.01 0.04
CA GLU A 117 8.83 -8.08 -1.43
C GLU A 117 8.81 -9.52 -1.93
N LYS A 118 9.49 -10.44 -1.23
CA LYS A 118 9.42 -11.87 -1.58
C LYS A 118 8.00 -12.40 -1.48
N TYR A 119 7.28 -12.00 -0.44
CA TYR A 119 5.88 -12.36 -0.27
C TYR A 119 5.02 -11.80 -1.42
N ALA A 120 5.15 -10.50 -1.72
CA ALA A 120 4.42 -9.84 -2.80
C ALA A 120 4.66 -10.54 -4.16
N ILE A 121 5.92 -10.84 -4.50
CA ILE A 121 6.27 -11.54 -5.73
C ILE A 121 5.59 -12.91 -5.80
N LYS A 122 5.67 -13.70 -4.73
CA LYS A 122 5.04 -15.02 -4.69
C LYS A 122 3.52 -14.94 -4.88
N GLN A 123 2.88 -13.92 -4.32
CA GLN A 123 1.44 -13.70 -4.53
C GLN A 123 1.12 -13.31 -5.97
N CYS A 124 1.96 -12.49 -6.61
CA CYS A 124 1.81 -12.14 -8.02
C CYS A 124 1.94 -13.36 -8.92
N GLU A 125 2.98 -14.18 -8.71
CA GLU A 125 3.20 -15.43 -9.45
C GLU A 125 2.00 -16.36 -9.32
N HIS A 126 1.53 -16.59 -8.09
CA HIS A 126 0.34 -17.40 -7.83
C HIS A 126 -0.91 -16.86 -8.53
N PHE A 127 -1.15 -15.54 -8.47
CA PHE A 127 -2.28 -14.92 -9.14
C PHE A 127 -2.20 -15.08 -10.66
N LEU A 128 -1.03 -14.92 -11.26
CA LEU A 128 -0.86 -15.05 -12.71
C LEU A 128 -1.08 -16.49 -13.20
N GLU A 129 -0.82 -17.49 -12.35
CA GLU A 129 -1.07 -18.90 -12.64
C GLU A 129 -2.54 -19.28 -12.42
N GLN A 130 -3.10 -18.93 -11.25
CA GLN A 130 -4.38 -19.46 -10.77
C GLN A 130 -5.56 -18.49 -10.94
N LYS A 131 -5.29 -17.22 -11.28
CA LYS A 131 -6.27 -16.12 -11.44
C LYS A 131 -7.08 -15.79 -10.18
N TRP A 132 -6.56 -16.11 -9.00
CA TRP A 132 -7.15 -15.68 -7.72
C TRP A 132 -6.04 -15.29 -6.73
N LEU A 133 -6.30 -14.28 -5.91
CA LEU A 133 -5.36 -13.82 -4.87
C LEU A 133 -5.77 -14.46 -3.55
N PHE A 134 -4.82 -15.14 -2.91
CA PHE A 134 -4.95 -15.48 -1.50
C PHE A 134 -4.35 -14.32 -0.70
N LEU A 135 -5.17 -13.36 -0.30
CA LEU A 135 -4.81 -12.37 0.71
C LEU A 135 -5.11 -12.99 2.08
N PRO A 136 -4.11 -13.50 2.83
CA PRO A 136 -4.36 -13.95 4.19
C PRO A 136 -4.86 -12.75 5.00
N ALA A 137 -6.11 -12.85 5.45
CA ALA A 137 -6.87 -11.89 6.26
C ALA A 137 -7.60 -10.73 5.54
N LEU A 138 -8.30 -11.06 4.45
CA LEU A 138 -9.68 -10.58 4.27
C LEU A 138 -10.66 -11.71 4.59
#